data_AF-A0A351ZVM8-F1
#
_entry.id   AF-A0A351ZVM8-F1
#
_cell.length_a   1.000
_cell.length_b   1.000
_cell.length_c   1.000
_cell.angle_alpha   90.00
_cell.angle_beta   90.00
_cell.angle_gamma   90.00
#
_symmetry.space_group_name_H-M   'P 1'
#
loop_
_entity.id
_entity.type
_entity.pdbx_description
1 polymer ?
#
loop_
_entity_poly.entity_id
_entity_poly.type
_entity_poly.pdbx_seq_one_letter_code
_entity_poly.pdbx_strand_id
1 'polypeptide(L)'
;MRPYALAESQSLIEAYDEAAGHQEGIDGIFSIAQAAVEGRIDTLFVEDSREIPGKIDELTGKVVFDDLAMPDVNDLLDEIARIVLKHGGTVIVLPTNIMPTSSGAAAILRY
;
A
#
# COMPACT_ATOMS: atom_id res chain seq x y z
N MET A 1 -14.29 4.72 -21.85
CA MET A 1 -13.60 4.36 -20.61
C MET A 1 -14.42 4.97 -19.47
N ARG A 2 -14.98 4.17 -18.56
CA ARG A 2 -16.10 4.59 -17.69
C ARG A 2 -15.60 5.37 -16.46
N PRO A 3 -16.22 6.52 -16.08
CA PRO A 3 -15.80 7.37 -14.98
C PRO A 3 -16.36 6.87 -13.63
N TYR A 4 -15.93 5.68 -13.20
CA TYR A 4 -16.43 5.06 -11.95
C TYR A 4 -15.53 5.35 -10.72
N ALA A 5 -14.31 5.86 -10.91
CA ALA A 5 -13.29 5.88 -9.85
C ALA A 5 -13.48 6.99 -8.80
N LEU A 6 -13.92 8.20 -9.18
CA LEU A 6 -13.76 9.37 -8.29
C LEU A 6 -14.63 9.35 -7.02
N ALA A 7 -15.91 8.97 -7.12
CA ALA A 7 -16.81 9.00 -5.97
C ALA A 7 -16.50 7.86 -4.97
N GLU A 8 -16.15 6.68 -5.48
CA GLU A 8 -15.77 5.53 -4.66
C GLU A 8 -14.39 5.78 -4.00
N SER A 9 -13.44 6.36 -4.73
CA SER A 9 -12.15 6.79 -4.15
C SER A 9 -12.34 7.79 -3.02
N GLN A 10 -13.29 8.72 -3.12
CA GLN A 10 -13.50 9.73 -2.08
C GLN A 10 -14.05 9.13 -0.77
N SER A 11 -15.02 8.21 -0.86
CA SER A 11 -15.51 7.48 0.33
C SER A 11 -14.43 6.59 0.96
N LEU A 12 -13.54 6.02 0.14
CA LEU A 12 -12.42 5.21 0.63
C LEU A 12 -11.33 6.06 1.30
N ILE A 13 -11.10 7.29 0.82
CA ILE A 13 -10.20 8.27 1.46
C ILE A 13 -10.80 8.73 2.80
N GLU A 14 -12.10 9.02 2.85
CA GLU A 14 -12.78 9.36 4.11
C GLU A 14 -12.66 8.22 5.14
N ALA A 15 -12.78 6.96 4.71
CA ALA A 15 -12.56 5.79 5.57
C ALA A 15 -11.10 5.68 6.05
N TYR A 16 -10.11 6.01 5.20
CA TYR A 16 -8.72 6.10 5.62
C TYR A 16 -8.50 7.20 6.66
N ASP A 17 -9.04 8.40 6.43
CA ASP A 17 -8.90 9.53 7.37
C ASP A 17 -9.56 9.21 8.72
N GLU A 18 -10.70 8.52 8.73
CA GLU A 18 -11.35 8.04 9.93
C GLU A 18 -10.48 7.01 10.67
N ALA A 19 -9.93 6.00 9.98
CA ALA A 19 -9.06 4.99 10.58
C ALA A 19 -7.72 5.58 11.09
N ALA A 20 -7.14 6.53 10.36
CA ALA A 20 -5.94 7.25 10.77
C ALA A 20 -6.20 8.04 12.07
N GLY A 21 -7.39 8.64 12.21
CA GLY A 21 -7.85 9.29 13.44
C GLY A 21 -7.93 8.36 14.67
N HIS A 22 -8.06 7.05 14.45
CA HIS A 22 -8.11 6.02 15.50
C HIS A 22 -6.76 5.31 15.73
N GLN A 23 -5.65 5.80 15.15
CA GLN A 23 -4.32 5.17 15.17
C GLN A 23 -4.23 3.81 14.44
N GLU A 24 -5.20 3.51 13.57
CA GLU A 24 -5.23 2.28 12.78
C GLU A 24 -4.70 2.50 11.35
N GLY A 25 -4.40 3.75 10.99
CA GLY A 25 -3.74 4.13 9.75
C GLY A 25 -2.21 4.15 9.88
N ILE A 26 -1.52 3.50 8.95
CA ILE A 26 -0.05 3.56 8.82
C ILE A 26 0.35 4.03 7.42
N ASP A 27 1.47 4.72 7.34
CA ASP A 27 2.09 5.13 6.08
C ASP A 27 3.57 4.71 6.03
N GLY A 28 4.12 4.68 4.83
CA GLY A 28 5.53 4.39 4.59
C GLY A 28 5.83 2.92 4.31
N ILE A 29 6.82 2.69 3.45
CA ILE A 29 7.04 1.38 2.86
C ILE A 29 7.46 0.31 3.88
N PHE A 30 8.26 0.67 4.89
CA PHE A 30 8.80 -0.28 5.87
C PHE A 30 7.74 -0.80 6.84
N SER A 31 6.93 0.11 7.40
CA SER A 31 5.82 -0.19 8.30
C SER A 31 4.74 -1.00 7.57
N ILE A 32 4.39 -0.59 6.35
CA ILE A 32 3.39 -1.29 5.54
C ILE A 32 3.90 -2.68 5.15
N ALA A 33 5.16 -2.83 4.71
CA ALA A 33 5.76 -4.11 4.38
C ALA A 33 5.70 -5.10 5.56
N GLN A 34 6.06 -4.64 6.75
CA GLN A 34 5.98 -5.46 7.95
C GLN A 34 4.53 -5.86 8.28
N ALA A 35 3.60 -4.90 8.28
CA ALA A 35 2.19 -5.16 8.57
C ALA A 35 1.54 -6.09 7.52
N ALA A 36 1.97 -6.01 6.26
CA ALA A 36 1.50 -6.88 5.18
C ALA A 36 1.88 -8.33 5.44
N VAL A 37 3.15 -8.60 5.76
CA VAL A 37 3.65 -9.95 6.08
C VAL A 37 3.02 -10.51 7.36
N GLU A 38 2.75 -9.66 8.34
CA GLU A 38 2.03 -10.02 9.57
C GLU A 38 0.52 -10.26 9.32
N GLY A 39 0.01 -10.00 8.12
CA GLY A 39 -1.40 -10.15 7.76
C GLY A 39 -2.34 -9.15 8.45
N ARG A 40 -1.80 -8.00 8.88
CA ARG A 40 -2.51 -7.00 9.69
C ARG A 40 -3.20 -5.91 8.89
N ILE A 41 -2.97 -5.85 7.58
CA ILE A 41 -3.58 -4.83 6.72
C ILE A 41 -4.98 -5.28 6.34
N ASP A 42 -5.99 -4.49 6.70
CA ASP A 42 -7.34 -4.60 6.15
C ASP A 42 -7.36 -4.10 4.71
N THR A 43 -6.92 -2.85 4.52
CA THR A 43 -7.00 -2.13 3.25
C THR A 43 -5.68 -1.41 2.98
N LEU A 44 -5.10 -1.63 1.80
CA LEU A 44 -3.90 -0.99 1.30
C LEU A 44 -4.27 0.01 0.19
N PHE A 45 -3.70 1.20 0.26
CA PHE A 45 -3.75 2.22 -0.77
C PHE A 45 -2.35 2.37 -1.40
N VAL A 46 -2.28 2.29 -2.72
CA VAL A 46 -1.03 2.46 -3.49
C VAL A 46 -1.21 3.53 -4.57
N GLU A 47 -0.17 4.32 -4.77
CA GLU A 47 -0.12 5.34 -5.81
C GLU A 47 0.05 4.71 -7.20
N ASP A 48 -0.77 5.11 -8.18
CA ASP A 48 -0.81 4.52 -9.53
C ASP A 48 0.44 4.73 -10.40
N SER A 49 1.21 5.77 -10.10
CA SER A 49 2.32 6.26 -10.94
C SER A 49 3.67 6.17 -10.23
N ARG A 50 3.72 5.57 -9.03
CA ARG A 50 4.95 5.45 -8.25
C ARG A 50 5.50 4.04 -8.37
N GLU A 51 6.78 3.96 -8.68
CA GLU A 51 7.56 2.73 -8.60
C GLU A 51 8.64 2.91 -7.53
N ILE A 52 8.76 1.93 -6.65
CA ILE A 52 9.75 1.90 -5.58
C ILE A 52 10.56 0.62 -5.74
N PRO A 53 11.76 0.68 -6.36
CA PRO A 53 12.57 -0.52 -6.53
C PRO A 53 13.02 -1.11 -5.21
N GLY A 54 12.85 -2.42 -5.10
CA GLY A 54 13.46 -3.16 -4.03
C GLY A 54 12.92 -4.57 -3.91
N LYS A 55 13.19 -5.15 -2.76
CA LYS A 55 12.76 -6.50 -2.40
C LYS A 55 12.21 -6.48 -0.99
N ILE A 56 11.16 -7.28 -0.78
CA ILE A 56 10.67 -7.61 0.55
C ILE A 56 11.02 -9.06 0.87
N ASP A 57 11.43 -9.29 2.10
CA ASP A 57 11.49 -10.63 2.67
C ASP A 57 10.08 -11.03 3.15
N GLU A 58 9.42 -11.97 2.46
CA GLU A 58 8.04 -12.40 2.78
C GLU A 58 7.90 -13.07 4.15
N LEU A 59 8.99 -13.39 4.86
CA LEU A 59 8.94 -13.99 6.20
C LEU A 59 9.05 -12.95 7.31
N THR A 60 9.80 -11.87 7.08
CA THR A 60 10.14 -10.87 8.09
C THR A 60 9.56 -9.49 7.80
N GLY A 61 9.10 -9.22 6.58
CA GLY A 61 8.69 -7.90 6.12
C GLY A 61 9.85 -6.93 5.90
N LYS A 62 11.09 -7.40 5.96
CA LYS A 62 12.27 -6.56 5.77
C LYS A 62 12.35 -6.10 4.32
N VAL A 63 12.43 -4.78 4.13
CA VAL A 63 12.61 -4.14 2.83
C VAL A 63 14.08 -3.83 2.60
N VAL A 64 14.55 -4.12 1.39
CA VAL A 64 15.85 -3.70 0.86
C VAL A 64 15.60 -2.94 -0.43
N PHE A 65 15.97 -1.66 -0.47
CA PHE A 65 15.95 -0.89 -1.71
C PHE A 65 17.07 -1.37 -2.63
N ASP A 66 16.79 -1.39 -3.93
CA ASP A 66 17.73 -1.84 -4.95
C ASP A 66 17.56 -0.97 -6.22
N ASP A 67 18.24 -1.30 -7.30
CA ASP A 67 18.13 -0.61 -8.59
C ASP A 67 17.22 -1.39 -9.56
N LEU A 68 16.22 -0.73 -10.17
CA LEU A 68 15.36 -1.33 -11.22
C LEU A 68 16.18 -1.85 -12.42
N ALA A 69 17.43 -1.41 -12.59
CA ALA A 69 18.33 -1.91 -13.63
C ALA A 69 18.75 -3.38 -13.42
N MET A 70 18.53 -3.96 -12.24
CA MET A 70 18.74 -5.38 -11.99
C MET A 70 17.52 -6.20 -12.43
N PRO A 71 17.72 -7.32 -13.17
CA PRO A 71 16.62 -8.09 -13.74
C PRO A 71 15.68 -8.73 -12.71
N ASP A 72 16.13 -8.84 -11.45
CA ASP A 72 15.37 -9.44 -10.35
C ASP A 72 14.78 -8.40 -9.38
N VAL A 73 14.83 -7.10 -9.70
CA VAL A 73 14.27 -6.04 -8.85
C VAL A 73 12.86 -5.71 -9.33
N ASN A 74 11.92 -5.84 -8.41
CA ASN A 74 10.51 -5.57 -8.66
C ASN A 74 10.09 -4.27 -8.00
N ASP A 75 8.91 -3.77 -8.35
CA ASP A 75 8.27 -2.70 -7.59
C ASP A 75 7.78 -3.20 -6.22
N LEU A 76 8.17 -2.51 -5.16
CA LEU A 76 7.78 -2.86 -3.79
C LEU A 76 6.28 -2.64 -3.56
N LEU A 77 5.63 -1.70 -4.22
CA LEU A 77 4.19 -1.48 -4.04
C LEU A 77 3.40 -2.67 -4.59
N ASP A 78 3.76 -3.16 -5.77
CA ASP A 78 3.21 -4.38 -6.37
C ASP A 78 3.45 -5.62 -5.50
N GLU A 79 4.66 -5.75 -4.95
CA GLU A 79 5.03 -6.86 -4.07
C GLU A 79 4.18 -6.87 -2.79
N ILE A 80 4.06 -5.71 -2.13
CA ILE A 80 3.25 -5.55 -0.92
C ILE A 80 1.77 -5.78 -1.23
N ALA A 81 1.25 -5.24 -2.35
CA ALA A 81 -0.12 -5.47 -2.78
C ALA A 81 -0.43 -6.97 -2.93
N ARG A 82 0.49 -7.74 -3.51
CA ARG A 82 0.34 -9.20 -3.61
C ARG A 82 0.27 -9.88 -2.25
N ILE A 83 1.11 -9.47 -1.30
CA ILE A 83 1.12 -10.03 0.06
C ILE A 83 -0.19 -9.69 0.78
N VAL A 84 -0.66 -8.46 0.69
CA VAL A 84 -1.95 -8.03 1.28
C VAL A 84 -3.11 -8.88 0.74
N LEU A 85 -3.18 -9.07 -0.58
CA LEU A 85 -4.19 -9.92 -1.22
C LEU A 85 -4.09 -11.38 -0.75
N LYS A 86 -2.87 -11.92 -0.60
CA LYS A 86 -2.63 -13.28 -0.08
C LYS A 86 -3.13 -13.45 1.36
N HIS A 87 -3.09 -12.38 2.17
CA HIS A 87 -3.63 -12.35 3.53
C HIS A 87 -5.10 -11.89 3.62
N GLY A 88 -5.79 -11.78 2.48
CA GLY A 88 -7.21 -11.45 2.39
C GLY A 88 -7.55 -9.98 2.65
N GLY A 89 -6.56 -9.08 2.58
CA GLY A 89 -6.80 -7.64 2.60
C GLY A 89 -7.24 -7.11 1.23
N THR A 90 -7.69 -5.86 1.22
CA THR A 90 -8.12 -5.12 0.03
C THR A 90 -6.98 -4.25 -0.48
N VAL A 91 -6.86 -4.09 -1.79
CA VAL A 91 -5.90 -3.16 -2.42
C VAL A 91 -6.65 -2.17 -3.29
N ILE A 92 -6.38 -0.88 -3.11
CA ILE A 92 -6.97 0.23 -3.84
C ILE A 92 -5.83 1.04 -4.48
N VAL A 93 -5.94 1.25 -5.78
CA VAL A 93 -4.99 2.07 -6.54
C VAL A 93 -5.55 3.48 -6.65
N LEU A 94 -4.76 4.49 -6.27
CA LEU A 94 -5.16 5.89 -6.27
C LEU A 94 -4.18 6.74 -7.10
N PRO A 95 -4.68 7.72 -7.88
CA PRO A 95 -3.84 8.78 -8.44
C PRO A 95 -3.08 9.57 -7.37
N THR A 96 -1.87 10.03 -7.69
CA THR A 96 -1.01 10.83 -6.79
C THR A 96 -1.75 12.00 -6.13
N ASN A 97 -2.63 12.69 -6.87
CA ASN A 97 -3.30 13.89 -6.39
C ASN A 97 -4.42 13.63 -5.36
N ILE A 98 -4.78 12.36 -5.15
CA ILE A 98 -5.78 11.95 -4.15
C ILE A 98 -5.23 10.94 -3.14
N MET A 99 -3.93 10.64 -3.19
CA MET A 99 -3.29 9.83 -2.16
C MET A 99 -3.37 10.55 -0.81
N PRO A 100 -3.77 9.85 0.27
CA PRO A 100 -3.91 10.47 1.59
C PRO A 100 -2.55 10.81 2.22
N THR A 101 -1.44 10.27 1.69
CA THR A 101 -0.09 10.45 2.20
C THR A 101 0.89 10.77 1.07
N SER A 102 2.01 11.41 1.39
CA SER A 102 3.06 11.74 0.41
C SER A 102 4.05 10.59 0.15
N SER A 103 3.99 9.50 0.94
CA SER A 103 4.89 8.35 0.81
C SER A 103 4.54 7.44 -0.37
N GLY A 104 3.36 7.63 -0.97
CA GLY A 104 2.87 6.85 -2.12
C GLY A 104 2.25 5.50 -1.72
N ALA A 105 2.19 5.21 -0.42
CA ALA A 105 1.46 4.09 0.14
C ALA A 105 0.88 4.43 1.50
N ALA A 106 -0.31 3.91 1.77
CA ALA A 106 -0.98 4.03 3.05
C ALA A 106 -1.77 2.76 3.33
N ALA A 107 -2.00 2.40 4.59
CA ALA A 107 -2.77 1.22 4.93
C ALA A 107 -3.62 1.43 6.18
N ILE A 108 -4.77 0.76 6.21
CA ILE A 108 -5.64 0.59 7.36
C ILE A 108 -5.37 -0.80 7.93
N LEU A 109 -5.12 -0.86 9.24
CA LEU A 109 -4.94 -2.11 9.97
C LEU A 109 -6.29 -2.70 10.40
N ARG A 110 -6.39 -4.02 10.44
CA ARG A 110 -7.57 -4.74 10.94
C ARG A 110 -7.56 -4.97 12.47
N TYR A 111 -6.41 -4.73 13.14
CA TYR A 111 -6.20 -4.77 14.60
C TYR A 111 -4.80 -4.27 15.04
#